data_AF-A0A1Q9JHG4-F1
#
_entry.id   AF-A0A1Q9JHG4-F1
#
_cell.length_a   1.000
_cell.length_b   1.000
_cell.length_c   1.000
_cell.angle_alpha   90.00
_cell.angle_beta   90.00
_cell.angle_gamma   90.00
#
_symmetry.space_group_name_H-M   'P 1'
#
loop_
_entity.id
_entity.type
_entity.pdbx_description
1 polymer ?
#
loop_
_entity_poly.entity_id
_entity_poly.type
_entity_poly.pdbx_seq_one_letter_code
_entity_poly.pdbx_strand_id
1 'polypeptide(L)'
;MTADKSKLKTLNKLTDEGFDTEKKITSIDMKIAYDHGLSGEIGVILELQEAIRDRKVIAYLCNAMDDAKPKLPKTNSSNPEEKEDDRIENNERYEYGGYRSNQ
;
A
#
# COMPACT_ATOMS: atom_id res chain seq x y z
N MET A 1 -5.24 -12.95 -5.88
CA MET A 1 -4.26 -11.85 -5.90
C MET A 1 -2.89 -12.49 -5.77
N THR A 2 -2.23 -12.76 -6.89
CA THR A 2 -0.89 -13.33 -6.86
C THR A 2 0.03 -12.19 -7.21
N ALA A 3 0.80 -11.69 -6.24
CA ALA A 3 1.90 -10.78 -6.55
C ALA A 3 2.78 -11.43 -7.61
N ASP A 4 3.22 -10.64 -8.58
CA ASP A 4 4.01 -11.15 -9.70
C ASP A 4 5.22 -11.94 -9.18
N LYS A 5 5.39 -13.17 -9.66
CA LYS A 5 6.49 -14.04 -9.20
C LYS A 5 7.86 -13.41 -9.46
N SER A 6 7.96 -12.59 -10.50
CA SER A 6 9.15 -11.79 -10.82
C SER A 6 9.44 -10.75 -9.72
N LYS A 7 8.44 -9.97 -9.29
CA LYS A 7 8.57 -8.96 -8.23
C LYS A 7 9.04 -9.59 -6.91
N LEU A 8 8.44 -10.72 -6.52
CA LEU A 8 8.85 -11.45 -5.32
C LEU A 8 10.28 -12.00 -5.42
N LYS A 9 10.65 -12.56 -6.58
CA LYS A 9 12.01 -13.07 -6.81
C LYS A 9 13.05 -11.94 -6.74
N THR A 10 12.76 -10.79 -7.34
CA THR A 10 13.62 -9.60 -7.28
C THR A 10 13.75 -9.07 -5.86
N LEU A 11 12.66 -9.01 -5.09
CA LEU A 11 12.70 -8.58 -3.68
C LEU A 11 13.57 -9.49 -2.81
N ASN A 12 13.48 -10.81 -3.00
CA ASN A 12 14.32 -11.76 -2.28
C ASN A 12 15.80 -11.51 -2.61
N LYS A 13 16.15 -11.40 -3.90
CA LYS A 13 17.52 -11.09 -4.32
C LYS A 13 18.04 -9.77 -3.75
N LEU A 14 17.24 -8.71 -3.80
CA LEU A 14 17.60 -7.41 -3.23
C LEU A 14 17.89 -7.54 -1.73
N THR A 15 17.08 -8.31 -1.01
CA THR A 15 17.27 -8.56 0.42
C THR A 15 18.53 -9.38 0.70
N ASP A 16 18.78 -10.43 -0.08
CA ASP A 16 19.97 -11.29 0.02
C ASP A 16 21.27 -10.49 -0.20
N GLU A 17 21.24 -9.51 -1.12
CA GLU A 17 22.35 -8.59 -1.40
C GLU A 17 22.41 -7.38 -0.44
N GLY A 18 21.48 -7.28 0.52
CA GLY A 18 21.48 -6.25 1.56
C GLY A 18 20.82 -4.92 1.18
N PHE A 19 20.10 -4.85 0.05
CA PHE A 19 19.24 -3.74 -0.37
C PHE A 19 17.83 -3.85 0.23
N ASP A 20 17.76 -3.88 1.56
CA ASP A 20 16.56 -4.15 2.38
C ASP A 20 15.76 -2.89 2.78
N THR A 21 16.13 -1.71 2.29
CA THR A 21 15.42 -0.46 2.57
C THR A 21 15.15 0.30 1.29
N GLU A 22 14.08 1.09 1.27
CA GLU A 22 13.75 1.95 0.13
C GLU A 22 14.92 2.83 -0.28
N LYS A 23 15.64 3.42 0.69
CA LYS A 23 16.82 4.25 0.44
C LYS A 23 17.92 3.48 -0.30
N LYS A 24 18.23 2.26 0.15
CA LYS A 24 19.23 1.41 -0.51
C LYS A 24 18.78 1.00 -1.91
N ILE A 25 17.51 0.65 -2.08
CA ILE A 25 16.94 0.28 -3.39
C ILE A 25 17.02 1.47 -4.37
N THR A 26 16.69 2.69 -3.92
CA THR A 26 16.80 3.90 -4.76
C THR A 26 18.24 4.31 -5.10
N SER A 27 19.23 3.80 -4.36
CA SER A 27 20.64 4.05 -4.66
C SER A 27 21.24 3.12 -5.71
N ILE A 28 20.51 2.07 -6.12
CA ILE A 28 20.99 1.12 -7.13
C ILE A 28 21.00 1.79 -8.50
N ASP A 29 22.20 2.03 -9.03
CA ASP A 29 22.42 2.41 -10.41
C ASP A 29 22.78 1.18 -11.27
N MET A 30 23.02 1.40 -12.57
CA MET A 30 23.40 0.32 -13.49
C MET A 30 24.69 -0.40 -13.06
N LYS A 31 25.65 0.31 -12.47
CA LYS A 31 26.93 -0.27 -12.07
C LYS A 31 26.73 -1.19 -10.87
N ILE A 32 26.04 -0.70 -9.84
CA ILE A 32 25.70 -1.49 -8.65
C ILE A 32 24.87 -2.71 -9.05
N ALA A 33 23.89 -2.54 -9.94
CA ALA A 33 23.10 -3.67 -10.43
C ALA A 33 23.95 -4.73 -11.14
N TYR A 34 24.96 -4.33 -11.91
CA TYR A 34 25.88 -5.25 -12.56
C TYR A 34 26.80 -5.96 -11.55
N ASP A 35 27.40 -5.20 -10.64
CA ASP A 35 28.35 -5.69 -9.63
C ASP A 35 27.69 -6.71 -8.68
N HIS A 36 26.39 -6.57 -8.42
CA HIS A 36 25.60 -7.47 -7.58
C HIS A 36 24.79 -8.53 -8.36
N GLY A 37 25.01 -8.69 -9.67
CA GLY A 37 24.32 -9.71 -10.47
C GLY A 37 22.81 -9.51 -10.60
N LEU A 38 22.33 -8.27 -10.47
CA LEU A 38 20.93 -7.84 -10.56
C LEU A 38 20.54 -7.32 -11.96
N SER A 39 21.44 -7.44 -12.94
CA SER A 39 21.22 -6.94 -14.31
C SER A 39 20.00 -7.57 -14.99
N GLY A 40 19.66 -8.81 -14.65
CA GLY A 40 18.46 -9.51 -15.14
C GLY A 40 17.15 -8.97 -14.54
N GLU A 41 17.23 -8.27 -13.42
CA GLU A 41 16.11 -7.72 -12.67
C GLU A 41 15.95 -6.20 -12.84
N ILE A 42 16.79 -5.57 -13.67
CA ILE A 42 16.89 -4.12 -13.76
C ILE A 42 15.55 -3.43 -14.08
N GLY A 43 14.71 -4.03 -14.92
CA GLY A 43 13.39 -3.48 -15.23
C GLY A 43 12.48 -3.40 -13.99
N VAL A 44 12.44 -4.47 -13.20
CA VAL A 44 11.66 -4.54 -11.96
C VAL A 44 12.23 -3.58 -10.90
N ILE A 45 13.55 -3.44 -10.85
CA ILE A 45 14.21 -2.50 -9.92
C ILE A 45 13.84 -1.05 -10.28
N LEU A 46 13.87 -0.67 -11.56
CA LEU A 46 13.50 0.67 -12.00
C LEU A 46 12.03 1.00 -11.69
N GLU A 47 11.12 0.07 -11.97
CA GLU A 47 9.70 0.23 -11.61
C GLU A 47 9.50 0.35 -10.10
N LEU A 48 10.23 -0.44 -9.30
CA LEU A 48 10.18 -0.36 -7.84
C LEU A 48 10.72 0.98 -7.33
N GLN A 49 11.80 1.51 -7.92
CA GLN A 49 12.33 2.83 -7.60
C GLN A 49 11.33 3.96 -7.92
N GLU A 50 10.60 3.84 -9.02
CA GLU A 50 9.50 4.75 -9.35
C GLU A 50 8.37 4.65 -8.32
N ALA A 51 7.93 3.44 -8.00
CA ALA A 51 6.89 3.22 -6.98
C ALA A 51 7.28 3.75 -5.59
N ILE A 52 8.56 3.69 -5.22
CA ILE A 52 9.08 4.29 -3.98
C ILE A 52 8.98 5.82 -4.04
N ARG A 53 9.43 6.44 -5.14
CA ARG A 53 9.36 7.91 -5.31
C ARG A 53 7.93 8.43 -5.25
N ASP A 54 7.01 7.68 -5.84
CA ASP A 54 5.58 8.03 -5.89
C ASP A 54 4.81 7.64 -4.62
N ARG A 55 5.46 6.97 -3.66
CA ARG A 55 4.85 6.40 -2.46
C ARG A 55 3.70 5.42 -2.77
N LYS A 56 3.84 4.65 -3.85
CA LYS A 56 2.88 3.66 -4.36
C LYS A 56 3.39 2.22 -4.29
N VAL A 57 4.38 1.93 -3.44
CA VAL A 57 5.02 0.60 -3.33
C VAL A 57 4.01 -0.52 -3.14
N ILE A 58 3.04 -0.36 -2.24
CA ILE A 58 2.02 -1.40 -1.98
C ILE A 58 1.16 -1.63 -3.23
N ALA A 59 0.74 -0.56 -3.91
CA ALA A 59 -0.04 -0.67 -5.15
C ALA A 59 0.77 -1.40 -6.24
N TYR A 60 2.05 -1.04 -6.40
CA TYR A 60 2.97 -1.70 -7.31
C TYR A 60 3.13 -3.19 -7.01
N LEU A 61 3.36 -3.57 -5.75
CA LEU A 61 3.57 -4.96 -5.35
C LEU A 61 2.30 -5.81 -5.49
N CYS A 62 1.14 -5.20 -5.26
CA CYS A 62 -0.15 -5.87 -5.36
C CYS A 62 -0.77 -5.85 -6.76
N ASN A 63 -0.11 -5.25 -7.76
CA ASN A 63 -0.71 -4.96 -9.07
C ASN A 63 -2.08 -4.27 -8.94
N ALA A 64 -2.22 -3.41 -7.93
CA ALA A 64 -3.46 -2.69 -7.65
C ALA A 64 -3.45 -1.34 -8.37
N MET A 65 -4.62 -0.93 -8.84
CA MET A 65 -4.85 0.43 -9.34
C MET A 65 -5.44 1.27 -8.21
N ASP A 66 -5.00 2.53 -8.07
CA ASP A 66 -5.41 3.44 -7.00
C ASP A 66 -6.94 3.70 -6.95
N ASP A 67 -7.68 3.39 -8.02
CA ASP A 67 -9.14 3.52 -8.07
C ASP A 67 -9.89 2.48 -7.20
N ALA A 68 -9.19 1.51 -6.60
CA ALA A 68 -9.79 0.50 -5.76
C ALA A 68 -10.19 1.07 -4.39
N LYS A 69 -11.50 1.26 -4.17
CA LYS A 69 -12.04 1.63 -2.85
C LYS A 69 -11.65 0.60 -1.79
N PRO A 70 -11.19 1.02 -0.59
CA PRO A 70 -10.87 0.10 0.49
C PRO A 70 -12.12 -0.73 0.83
N LYS A 71 -11.91 -2.03 1.05
CA LYS A 71 -12.99 -2.93 1.44
C LYS A 71 -13.56 -2.45 2.78
N LEU A 72 -14.86 -2.19 2.81
CA LEU A 72 -15.58 -1.83 4.04
C LEU A 72 -15.28 -2.87 5.12
N PRO A 73 -15.11 -2.44 6.39
CA PRO A 73 -14.91 -3.36 7.50
C PRO A 73 -16.11 -4.31 7.54
N LYS A 74 -15.84 -5.62 7.48
CA LYS A 74 -16.86 -6.63 7.76
C LYS A 74 -17.20 -6.50 9.24
N THR A 75 -18.28 -5.81 9.56
CA THR A 75 -18.90 -5.94 10.87
C THR A 75 -19.28 -7.40 11.02
N ASN A 76 -18.73 -8.06 12.05
CA ASN A 76 -19.14 -9.40 12.43
C ASN A 76 -20.61 -9.33 12.86
N SER A 77 -21.52 -9.54 11.91
CA SER A 77 -22.92 -9.74 12.18
C SER A 77 -23.08 -11.16 12.71
N SER A 78 -22.84 -11.31 14.01
CA SER A 78 -23.20 -12.49 14.78
C SER A 78 -24.47 -12.16 15.55
N ASN A 79 -25.63 -12.37 14.91
CA ASN A 79 -26.77 -13.16 15.39
C ASN A 79 -28.12 -12.58 14.87
N PRO A 80 -29.07 -13.43 14.44
CA PRO A 80 -30.31 -13.03 13.81
C PRO A 80 -31.40 -12.82 14.87
N GLU A 81 -32.24 -11.81 14.69
CA GLU A 81 -33.69 -11.88 14.94
C GLU A 81 -34.35 -10.56 14.51
N GLU A 82 -35.42 -10.75 13.74
CA GLU A 82 -36.39 -9.79 13.23
C GLU A 82 -36.75 -8.68 14.24
N LYS A 83 -36.91 -7.44 13.76
CA LYS A 83 -38.19 -6.70 13.72
C LYS A 83 -38.08 -5.49 12.78
N GLU A 84 -38.97 -5.44 11.80
CA GLU A 84 -39.40 -4.21 11.16
C GLU A 84 -39.99 -3.27 12.23
N ASP A 85 -39.53 -2.02 12.29
CA ASP A 85 -40.31 -0.92 12.89
C ASP A 85 -39.94 0.38 12.17
N ASP A 86 -40.88 0.85 11.35
CA ASP A 86 -40.88 2.17 10.73
C ASP A 86 -40.94 3.25 11.81
N ARG A 87 -39.81 3.88 12.11
CA ARG A 87 -39.79 5.20 12.78
C ARG A 87 -38.85 6.17 12.08
N ILE A 88 -39.48 7.06 11.33
CA ILE A 88 -38.97 8.37 10.92
C ILE A 88 -38.62 9.18 12.18
N GLU A 89 -37.39 9.70 12.31
CA GLU A 89 -37.18 11.09 12.73
C GLU A 89 -35.76 11.60 12.44
N ASN A 90 -35.72 12.79 11.83
CA ASN A 90 -34.55 13.63 11.62
C ASN A 90 -33.84 13.98 12.93
N ASN A 91 -32.50 14.03 12.96
CA ASN A 91 -31.79 15.15 13.59
C ASN A 91 -30.31 15.26 13.21
N GLU A 92 -30.02 16.33 12.48
CA GLU A 92 -28.91 17.30 12.58
C GLU A 92 -27.51 16.96 13.12
N ARG A 93 -26.54 17.52 12.37
CA ARG A 93 -25.34 18.25 12.80
C ARG A 93 -24.33 17.53 13.70
N TYR A 94 -23.17 17.25 13.12
CA TYR A 94 -21.91 17.32 13.86
C TYR A 94 -21.04 18.46 13.28
N GLU A 95 -21.28 19.68 13.76
CA GLU A 95 -20.25 20.71 13.81
C GLU A 95 -19.35 20.38 15.01
N TYR A 96 -18.14 19.87 14.76
CA TYR A 96 -17.12 19.73 15.81
C TYR A 96 -16.21 20.95 15.77
N GLY A 97 -16.63 22.01 16.45
CA GLY A 97 -15.80 23.18 16.74
C GLY A 97 -15.01 23.01 18.04
N GLY A 98 -13.77 23.49 18.07
CA GLY A 98 -13.10 23.85 19.33
C GLY A 98 -11.60 23.60 19.38
N TYR A 99 -10.79 24.46 18.76
CA TYR A 99 -9.46 24.75 19.30
C TYR A 99 -9.52 26.06 20.08
N ARG A 100 -9.41 25.91 21.39
CA ARG A 100 -9.35 26.96 22.39
C ARG A 100 -7.94 27.55 22.41
N SER A 101 -7.80 28.78 21.95
CA SER A 101 -6.59 29.59 22.14
C SER A 101 -6.47 29.95 23.62
N ASN A 102 -5.35 29.59 24.25
CA ASN A 102 -4.94 30.15 25.53
C ASN A 102 -3.72 31.03 25.31
N GLN A 103 -3.94 32.31 25.63
CA GLN A 103 -3.06 33.41 26.06
C GLN A 103 -1.55 33.34 25.77
#